data_AF-A0A923WA27-F1
#
_entry.id   AF-A0A923WA27-F1
#
_cell.length_a   1.000
_cell.length_b   1.000
_cell.length_c   1.000
_cell.angle_alpha   90.00
_cell.angle_beta   90.00
_cell.angle_gamma   90.00
#
_symmetry.space_group_name_H-M   'P 1'
#
loop_
_entity.id
_entity.type
_entity.pdbx_description
1 polymer ?
#
loop_
_entity_poly.entity_id
_entity_poly.type
_entity_poly.pdbx_seq_one_letter_code
_entity_poly.pdbx_strand_id
1 'polypeptide(L)'
;MESLKLWLRRNLQGDPVLWGIVILFSLISIAVVYSATGTLAYKRQSGNTEYFLFKHTSLIFAGLVFMWWAHRLNYRYYARLSLYALLLSVPLLLFTFVYGSKLNEASRWLTIPVINQTFQPSDLAKLA
;
A
#
# COMPACT_ATOMS: atom_id res chain seq x y z
N MET A 1 -13.38 -27.27 -12.74
CA MET A 1 -13.85 -26.17 -11.86
C MET A 1 -13.74 -26.52 -10.37
N GLU A 2 -13.99 -27.76 -9.95
CA GLU A 2 -13.82 -28.22 -8.56
C GLU A 2 -12.40 -28.03 -8.00
N SER A 3 -11.36 -28.33 -8.78
CA SER A 3 -9.95 -28.19 -8.37
C SER A 3 -9.55 -26.73 -8.05
N LEU A 4 -10.03 -25.76 -8.84
CA LEU A 4 -9.78 -24.34 -8.63
C LEU A 4 -10.44 -23.85 -7.33
N LYS A 5 -11.69 -24.26 -7.08
CA LYS A 5 -12.41 -23.93 -5.85
C LYS A 5 -11.74 -24.51 -4.61
N LEU A 6 -11.25 -25.74 -4.69
CA LEU A 6 -10.52 -26.40 -3.60
C LEU A 6 -9.19 -25.73 -3.30
N TRP A 7 -8.45 -25.33 -4.34
CA TRP A 7 -7.20 -24.58 -4.19
C TRP A 7 -7.44 -23.20 -3.56
N LEU A 8 -8.43 -22.46 -4.06
CA LEU A 8 -8.84 -21.16 -3.53
C LEU A 8 -9.22 -21.27 -2.04
N ARG A 9 -10.05 -22.24 -1.67
CA ARG A 9 -10.45 -22.44 -0.26
C ARG A 9 -9.29 -22.84 0.67
N ARG A 10 -8.32 -23.60 0.18
CA ARG A 10 -7.14 -24.00 0.99
C ARG A 10 -6.13 -22.88 1.17
N ASN A 11 -5.97 -22.02 0.17
CA ASN A 11 -4.90 -21.04 0.12
C ASN A 11 -5.33 -19.61 0.47
N LEU A 12 -6.62 -19.30 0.30
CA LEU A 12 -7.28 -18.08 0.77
C LEU A 12 -8.18 -18.48 1.95
N GLN A 13 -7.57 -18.67 3.12
CA GLN A 13 -8.27 -19.07 4.34
C GLN A 13 -9.00 -17.85 4.97
N GLY A 14 -10.06 -17.40 4.31
CA GLY A 14 -10.85 -16.23 4.70
C GLY A 14 -12.16 -16.13 3.92
N ASP A 15 -12.81 -14.96 3.98
CA ASP A 15 -14.06 -14.72 3.25
C ASP A 15 -13.79 -14.49 1.75
N PRO A 16 -14.25 -15.38 0.85
CA PRO A 16 -14.06 -15.24 -0.59
C PRO A 16 -14.76 -13.99 -1.17
N VAL A 17 -15.80 -13.47 -0.50
CA VAL A 17 -16.51 -12.25 -0.92
C VAL A 17 -15.61 -11.03 -0.72
N LEU A 18 -14.92 -10.93 0.43
CA LEU A 18 -13.97 -9.84 0.69
C LEU A 18 -12.83 -9.83 -0.33
N TRP A 19 -12.28 -11.00 -0.68
CA TRP A 19 -11.28 -11.11 -1.74
C TRP A 19 -11.80 -10.62 -3.09
N GLY A 20 -13.04 -10.97 -3.44
CA GLY A 20 -13.70 -10.48 -4.65
C GLY A 20 -13.83 -8.95 -4.68
N ILE A 21 -14.27 -8.36 -3.57
CA ILE A 21 -14.43 -6.90 -3.43
C ILE A 21 -13.08 -6.19 -3.57
N VAL A 22 -12.04 -6.68 -2.89
CA VAL A 22 -10.70 -6.06 -2.94
C VAL A 22 -10.11 -6.11 -4.35
N ILE A 23 -10.24 -7.24 -5.05
CA ILE A 23 -9.76 -7.37 -6.43
C ILE A 23 -10.54 -6.43 -7.36
N LEU A 24 -11.86 -6.36 -7.22
CA LEU A 24 -12.71 -5.47 -8.02
C LEU A 24 -12.31 -4.00 -7.82
N PHE A 25 -12.16 -3.55 -6.57
CA PHE A 25 -11.76 -2.18 -6.26
C PHE A 25 -10.33 -1.88 -6.72
N SER A 26 -9.44 -2.87 -6.70
CA SER A 26 -8.08 -2.73 -7.23
C SER A 26 -8.10 -2.49 -8.76
N LEU A 27 -8.93 -3.22 -9.50
CA LEU A 27 -9.09 -3.02 -10.95
C LEU A 27 -9.69 -1.65 -11.28
N ILE A 28 -10.72 -1.24 -10.54
CA ILE A 28 -11.32 0.11 -10.67
C ILE A 28 -10.27 1.18 -10.37
N SER A 29 -9.45 1.00 -9.32
CA SER A 29 -8.38 1.93 -8.97
C SER A 29 -7.37 2.10 -10.11
N ILE A 30 -6.92 1.01 -10.73
CA ILE A 30 -6.00 1.06 -11.88
C ILE A 30 -6.62 1.84 -13.04
N ALA A 31 -7.88 1.56 -13.38
CA ALA A 31 -8.58 2.26 -14.46
C ALA A 31 -8.74 3.76 -14.19
N VAL A 32 -9.10 4.13 -12.96
CA VAL A 32 -9.25 5.54 -12.55
C VAL A 32 -7.91 6.27 -12.60
N VAL A 33 -6.83 5.65 -12.12
CA VAL A 33 -5.49 6.26 -12.15
C VAL A 33 -4.99 6.43 -13.58
N TYR A 34 -5.22 5.44 -14.46
CA TYR A 34 -4.90 5.59 -15.88
C TYR A 34 -5.61 6.80 -16.50
N SER A 35 -6.91 6.96 -16.21
CA SER A 35 -7.71 8.08 -16.73
C SER A 35 -7.26 9.44 -16.18
N ALA A 36 -7.01 9.54 -14.88
CA ALA A 36 -6.64 10.80 -14.23
C ALA A 36 -5.20 11.25 -14.53
N THR A 37 -4.29 10.31 -14.74
CA THR A 37 -2.84 10.61 -14.85
C THR A 37 -2.43 11.08 -16.25
N GLY A 38 -3.30 11.01 -17.25
CA GLY A 38 -3.01 11.51 -18.61
C GLY A 38 -2.57 12.98 -18.64
N THR A 39 -3.14 13.82 -17.76
CA THR A 39 -2.76 15.24 -17.64
C THR A 39 -1.41 15.46 -16.95
N LEU A 40 -1.05 14.57 -16.00
CA LEU A 40 0.19 14.64 -15.24
C LEU A 40 1.38 14.10 -16.06
N ALA A 41 1.15 13.06 -16.85
CA ALA A 41 2.12 12.47 -17.77
C ALA A 41 2.54 13.46 -18.87
N TYR A 42 1.57 14.22 -19.39
CA TYR A 42 1.83 15.28 -20.38
C TYR A 42 2.71 16.41 -19.80
N LYS A 43 2.57 16.74 -18.51
CA LYS A 43 3.32 17.83 -17.86
C LYS A 43 4.71 17.45 -17.30
N ARG A 44 4.95 16.20 -16.91
CA ARG A 44 6.17 15.82 -16.15
C ARG A 44 7.07 14.76 -16.79
N GLN A 45 6.59 13.97 -17.76
CA GLN A 45 7.35 12.85 -18.34
C GLN A 45 7.15 12.69 -19.86
N SER A 46 7.02 13.80 -20.58
CA SER A 46 6.95 13.80 -22.06
C SER A 46 5.83 12.92 -22.63
N GLY A 47 4.70 12.78 -21.92
CA GLY A 47 3.54 12.00 -22.37
C GLY A 47 3.57 10.51 -22.04
N ASN A 48 4.55 10.00 -21.29
CA ASN A 48 4.64 8.58 -20.97
C ASN A 48 3.71 8.18 -19.79
N THR A 49 2.42 8.05 -20.07
CA THR A 49 1.38 7.66 -19.10
C THR A 49 1.59 6.25 -18.55
N GLU A 50 2.28 5.38 -19.30
CA GLU A 50 2.54 3.99 -18.92
C GLU A 50 3.43 3.87 -17.68
N TYR A 51 4.35 4.82 -17.46
CA TYR A 51 5.20 4.82 -16.27
C TYR A 51 4.39 4.93 -14.98
N PHE A 52 3.41 5.84 -14.94
CA PHE A 52 2.55 6.01 -13.76
C PHE A 52 1.60 4.82 -13.58
N LEU A 53 1.11 4.26 -14.68
CA LEU A 53 0.29 3.05 -14.64
C LEU A 53 1.06 1.87 -14.04
N PHE A 54 2.28 1.63 -14.52
CA PHE A 54 3.13 0.54 -14.05
C PHE A 54 3.51 0.73 -12.58
N LYS A 55 3.87 1.97 -12.19
CA LYS A 55 4.14 2.32 -10.80
C LYS A 55 2.92 2.07 -9.90
N HIS A 56 1.74 2.51 -10.27
CA HIS A 56 0.52 2.29 -9.47
C HIS A 56 0.15 0.81 -9.39
N THR A 57 0.25 0.09 -10.52
CA THR A 57 -0.05 -1.34 -10.59
C THR A 57 0.91 -2.15 -9.72
N SER A 58 2.21 -1.83 -9.73
CA SER A 58 3.19 -2.50 -8.86
C SER A 58 2.94 -2.24 -7.37
N LEU A 59 2.50 -1.03 -6.99
CA LEU A 59 2.11 -0.72 -5.61
C LEU A 59 0.86 -1.51 -5.17
N ILE A 60 -0.16 -1.60 -6.03
CA ILE A 60 -1.35 -2.43 -5.77
C ILE A 60 -0.96 -3.89 -5.61
N PHE A 61 -0.12 -4.41 -6.52
CA PHE A 61 0.34 -5.79 -6.46
C PHE A 61 1.10 -6.08 -5.16
N ALA A 62 2.02 -5.19 -4.76
CA ALA A 62 2.71 -5.30 -3.48
C ALA A 62 1.72 -5.30 -2.30
N GLY A 63 0.71 -4.41 -2.32
CA GLY A 63 -0.35 -4.37 -1.31
C GLY A 63 -1.15 -5.67 -1.21
N LEU A 64 -1.51 -6.27 -2.34
CA LEU A 64 -2.21 -7.56 -2.39
C LEU A 64 -1.34 -8.70 -1.84
N VAL A 65 -0.04 -8.70 -2.13
CA VAL A 65 0.92 -9.67 -1.56
C VAL A 65 1.04 -9.48 -0.05
N PHE A 66 1.13 -8.25 0.45
CA PHE A 66 1.15 -7.98 1.89
C PHE A 66 -0.14 -8.39 2.58
N MET A 67 -1.30 -8.14 1.97
CA MET A 67 -2.60 -8.59 2.49
C MET A 67 -2.67 -10.13 2.53
N TRP A 68 -2.19 -10.79 1.47
CA TRP A 68 -2.08 -12.25 1.44
C TRP A 68 -1.08 -12.79 2.48
N TRP A 69 -0.02 -12.09 2.80
CA TRP A 69 0.85 -12.53 3.88
C TRP A 69 0.20 -12.31 5.25
N ALA A 70 -0.43 -11.15 5.44
CA ALA A 70 -1.07 -10.75 6.69
C ALA A 70 -2.21 -11.71 7.09
N HIS A 71 -3.10 -12.10 6.16
CA HIS A 71 -4.19 -13.02 6.52
C HIS A 71 -3.72 -14.41 7.01
N ARG A 72 -2.46 -14.80 6.74
CA ARG A 72 -1.88 -16.06 7.24
C ARG A 72 -1.27 -15.91 8.64
N LEU A 73 -1.10 -14.69 9.14
CA LEU A 73 -0.60 -14.45 10.48
C LEU A 73 -1.71 -14.71 11.51
N ASN A 74 -1.37 -15.44 12.56
CA ASN A 74 -2.32 -15.74 13.62
C ASN A 74 -2.59 -14.49 14.46
N TYR A 75 -3.86 -14.22 14.80
CA TYR A 75 -4.30 -13.01 15.51
C TYR A 75 -3.54 -12.78 16.85
N ARG A 76 -3.05 -13.84 17.49
CA ARG A 76 -2.25 -13.76 18.72
C ARG A 76 -0.93 -13.00 18.57
N TYR A 77 -0.35 -12.99 17.36
CA TYR A 77 0.87 -12.25 17.07
C TYR A 77 0.62 -10.77 16.82
N TYR A 78 -0.60 -10.40 16.39
CA TYR A 78 -0.94 -9.01 16.09
C TYR A 78 -0.79 -8.11 17.32
N ALA A 79 -1.17 -8.57 18.52
CA ALA A 79 -1.02 -7.78 19.74
C ALA A 79 0.44 -7.39 20.04
N ARG A 80 1.39 -8.31 19.80
CA ARG A 80 2.83 -8.02 19.98
C ARG A 80 3.37 -7.16 18.85
N LEU A 81 2.97 -7.45 17.61
CA LEU A 81 3.37 -6.67 16.44
C LEU A 81 2.88 -5.22 16.51
N SER A 82 1.66 -4.99 16.99
CA SER A 82 1.08 -3.66 17.25
C SER A 82 1.93 -2.89 18.26
N LEU A 83 2.32 -3.51 19.39
CA LEU A 83 3.17 -2.84 20.38
C LEU A 83 4.55 -2.45 19.81
N TYR A 84 5.19 -3.34 19.04
CA TYR A 84 6.45 -3.01 18.36
C TYR A 84 6.27 -1.94 17.28
N ALA A 85 5.18 -1.99 16.51
CA ALA A 85 4.86 -0.99 15.51
C ALA A 85 4.59 0.39 16.14
N LEU A 86 3.93 0.41 17.30
CA LEU A 86 3.69 1.63 18.08
C LEU A 86 5.02 2.22 18.55
N LEU A 87 5.84 1.40 19.19
CA LEU A 87 7.16 1.79 19.68
C LEU A 87 8.07 2.29 18.56
N LEU A 88 7.95 1.72 17.34
CA LEU A 88 8.68 2.16 16.16
C LEU A 88 8.08 3.44 15.55
N SER A 89 6.77 3.61 15.59
CA SER A 89 6.09 4.75 14.98
C SER A 89 6.41 6.07 15.70
N VAL A 90 6.56 6.06 17.03
CA VAL A 90 6.90 7.24 17.84
C VAL A 90 8.23 7.89 17.40
N PRO A 91 9.37 7.19 17.36
CA PRO A 91 10.63 7.77 16.88
C PRO A 91 10.56 8.12 15.40
N LEU A 92 9.82 7.37 14.58
CA LEU A 92 9.63 7.70 13.17
C LEU A 92 8.87 9.03 12.99
N LEU A 93 7.85 9.28 13.81
CA LEU A 93 7.09 10.53 13.81
C LEU A 93 7.96 11.71 14.24
N LEU A 94 8.75 11.55 15.31
CA LEU A 94 9.74 12.55 15.73
C LEU A 94 10.77 12.82 14.62
N PHE A 95 11.24 11.77 13.95
CA PHE A 95 12.15 11.90 12.83
C PHE A 95 11.53 12.67 11.65
N THR A 96 10.27 12.38 11.29
CA THR A 96 9.57 13.16 10.26
C THR A 96 9.28 14.59 10.66
N PHE A 97 9.09 14.87 11.95
CA PHE A 97 8.91 16.23 12.40
C PHE A 97 10.15 17.10 12.11
N VAL A 98 11.35 16.53 12.31
CA VAL A 98 12.63 17.23 12.10
C VAL A 98 13.11 17.18 10.64
N TYR A 99 13.00 16.02 9.98
CA TYR A 99 13.60 15.76 8.66
C TYR A 99 12.57 15.46 7.55
N GLY A 100 11.28 15.58 7.84
CA GLY A 100 10.23 15.33 6.85
C GLY A 100 10.30 16.32 5.69
N SER A 101 10.06 15.82 4.48
CA SER A 101 10.01 16.66 3.30
C SER A 101 8.83 17.63 3.42
N LYS A 102 9.12 18.93 3.33
CA LYS A 102 8.09 19.98 3.35
C LYS A 102 7.38 19.98 2.00
N LEU A 103 6.22 19.32 1.95
CA LEU A 103 5.26 19.44 0.86
C LEU A 103 4.12 20.34 1.35
N ASN A 104 3.90 21.48 0.71
CA ASN A 104 2.90 22.49 1.10
C ASN A 104 3.02 22.90 2.57
N GLU A 105 4.21 23.30 3.00
CA GLU A 105 4.53 23.84 4.34
C GLU A 105 4.39 22.89 5.55
N ALA A 106 4.04 21.61 5.34
CA ALA A 106 3.98 20.61 6.40
C ALA A 106 4.95 19.44 6.17
N SER A 107 5.76 19.09 7.18
CA SER A 107 6.66 17.92 7.18
C SER A 107 5.89 16.65 7.53
N ARG A 108 5.09 16.15 6.57
CA ARG A 108 4.20 14.97 6.78
C ARG A 108 4.73 13.68 6.19
N TRP A 109 5.69 13.78 5.28
CA TRP A 109 6.15 12.68 4.46
C TRP A 109 7.65 12.47 4.65
N LEU A 110 8.05 11.20 4.77
CA LEU A 110 9.44 10.81 4.70
C LEU A 110 9.74 10.28 3.31
N THR A 111 10.61 10.94 2.55
CA THR A 111 11.07 10.40 1.28
C THR A 111 12.16 9.37 1.57
N ILE A 112 11.91 8.10 1.29
CA ILE A 112 12.90 7.03 1.43
C ILE A 112 13.92 7.19 0.29
N PRO A 113 15.20 7.55 0.59
CA PRO A 113 16.17 7.93 -0.45
C PRO A 113 16.55 6.77 -1.38
N VAL A 114 16.38 5.52 -0.95
CA VAL A 114 16.71 4.32 -1.75
C VAL A 114 15.67 4.02 -2.83
N ILE A 115 14.39 4.22 -2.53
CA ILE A 115 13.26 3.84 -3.42
C ILE A 115 12.57 5.07 -4.03
N ASN A 116 12.98 6.28 -3.59
CA ASN A 116 12.35 7.56 -3.95
C ASN A 116 10.82 7.54 -3.78
N GLN A 117 10.33 6.78 -2.79
CA GLN A 117 8.92 6.74 -2.41
C GLN A 117 8.72 7.52 -1.12
N THR A 118 7.55 8.14 -1.01
CA THR A 118 7.13 8.84 0.20
C THR A 118 6.40 7.87 1.13
N PHE A 119 6.91 7.75 2.35
CA PHE A 119 6.30 6.98 3.42
C PHE A 119 5.69 7.93 4.45
N GLN A 120 4.48 7.62 4.91
CA GLN A 120 3.79 8.40 5.93
C GLN A 120 3.80 7.64 7.26
N PRO A 121 4.59 8.06 8.26
CA PRO A 121 4.67 7.33 9.53
C PRO A 121 3.37 7.29 10.31
N SER A 122 2.48 8.28 10.11
CA SER A 122 1.18 8.28 10.78
C SER A 122 0.30 7.11 10.34
N ASP A 123 0.51 6.54 9.15
CA ASP A 123 -0.27 5.37 8.72
C ASP A 123 0.20 4.11 9.43
N LEU A 124 1.50 3.99 9.72
CA LEU A 124 2.01 2.95 10.62
C LEU A 124 1.46 3.13 12.04
N ALA A 125 1.43 4.36 12.55
CA ALA A 125 0.89 4.67 13.88
C ALA A 125 -0.61 4.38 14.02
N LYS A 126 -1.39 4.49 12.94
CA LYS A 126 -2.83 4.13 12.94
C LYS A 126 -3.08 2.63 12.95
N LEU A 127 -2.14 1.84 12.41
CA LEU A 127 -2.23 0.38 12.35
C LEU A 127 -1.71 -0.30 13.62
N ALA A 128 -0.80 0.37 14.32
CA ALA A 128 -0.29 0.00 15.63
C ALA A 128 -1.35 0.19 16.72
#